data_AF-A0A962D849-F1
#
_entry.id   AF-A0A962D849-F1
#
_cell.length_a   1.000
_cell.length_b   1.000
_cell.length_c   1.000
_cell.angle_alpha   90.00
_cell.angle_beta   90.00
_cell.angle_gamma   90.00
#
_symmetry.space_group_name_H-M   'P 1'
#
loop_
_entity.id
_entity.type
_entity.pdbx_description
1 polymer ?
#
loop_
_entity_poly.entity_id
_entity_poly.type
_entity_poly.pdbx_seq_one_letter_code
_entity_poly.pdbx_strand_id
1 'polypeptide(L)'
;MFPPFNNGGLLRGTSSAIEYAVRFLKVKHIVVLGHAGCSGINALATGNFQVTEHHDFQFVPHWLNIGLDAKNEIFGQFESFSENERIKLLEQAGVLVSMQNLLSFPWIKAEHHNGELNIHGWYFDMKKGELLEYNRVEGQFFPLRPEQETTPQDALKNETVQYLEFFLGNAKKGGEHIFLDSDQG
;
A
#
# COMPACT_ATOMS: atom_id res chain seq x y z
N MET A 1 7.74 20.36 11.02
CA MET A 1 7.75 21.70 10.37
C MET A 1 6.68 21.69 9.30
N PHE A 2 5.87 22.75 9.16
CA PHE A 2 4.88 22.85 8.09
C PHE A 2 5.38 23.88 7.07
N PRO A 3 5.50 23.54 5.77
CA PRO A 3 6.00 24.48 4.78
C PRO A 3 4.98 25.60 4.53
N PRO A 4 5.42 26.78 4.05
CA PRO A 4 4.49 27.80 3.58
C PRO A 4 3.66 27.27 2.42
N PHE A 5 2.44 27.80 2.25
CA PHE A 5 1.58 27.47 1.13
C PHE A 5 2.29 27.77 -0.20
N ASN A 6 2.37 26.77 -1.07
CA ASN A 6 2.97 26.90 -2.40
C ASN A 6 2.35 25.88 -3.35
N ASN A 7 1.71 26.37 -4.41
CA ASN A 7 1.02 25.54 -5.41
C ASN A 7 1.96 24.81 -6.40
N GLY A 8 3.29 25.03 -6.34
CA GLY A 8 4.26 24.38 -7.21
C GLY A 8 5.58 24.00 -6.51
N GLY A 9 5.57 23.86 -5.18
CA GLY A 9 6.78 23.90 -4.36
C GLY A 9 7.67 22.65 -4.38
N LEU A 10 8.99 22.88 -4.44
CA LEU A 10 10.09 21.91 -4.34
C LEU A 10 10.22 21.22 -2.97
N LEU A 11 9.39 21.57 -1.98
CA LEU A 11 9.47 21.06 -0.61
C LEU A 11 8.72 19.74 -0.48
N ARG A 12 9.45 18.64 -0.32
CA ARG A 12 8.93 17.26 -0.34
C ARG A 12 8.83 16.67 1.06
N GLY A 13 7.78 17.00 1.80
CA GLY A 13 7.62 16.60 3.21
C GLY A 13 7.83 15.11 3.47
N THR A 14 7.09 14.25 2.76
CA THR A 14 7.20 12.78 2.90
C THR A 14 8.58 12.27 2.51
N SER A 15 9.14 12.70 1.37
CA SER A 15 10.47 12.26 0.91
C SER A 15 11.57 12.69 1.86
N SER A 16 11.53 13.92 2.39
CA SER A 16 12.51 14.42 3.36
C SER A 16 12.43 13.66 4.68
N ALA A 17 11.22 13.31 5.15
CA ALA A 17 11.05 12.51 6.36
C ALA A 17 11.69 11.11 6.21
N ILE A 18 11.43 10.44 5.07
CA ILE A 18 12.00 9.11 4.80
C ILE A 18 13.51 9.21 4.60
N GLU A 19 14.02 10.22 3.89
CA GLU A 19 15.46 10.41 3.72
C GLU A 19 16.17 10.59 5.06
N TYR A 20 15.62 11.39 5.97
CA TYR A 20 16.19 11.56 7.29
C TYR A 20 16.14 10.27 8.12
N ALA A 21 15.02 9.55 8.12
CA ALA A 21 14.87 8.29 8.84
C ALA A 21 15.91 7.25 8.37
N VAL A 22 16.06 7.07 7.06
CA VAL A 22 16.96 6.06 6.49
C VAL A 22 18.41 6.51 6.53
N ARG A 23 18.71 7.72 6.03
CA ARG A 23 20.11 8.13 5.83
C ARG A 23 20.77 8.68 7.08
N PHE A 24 20.02 9.32 7.98
CA PHE A 24 20.56 9.90 9.21
C PHE A 24 20.28 9.01 10.42
N LEU A 25 19.02 8.64 10.68
CA LEU A 25 18.67 7.81 11.84
C LEU A 25 19.01 6.33 11.66
N LYS A 26 19.27 5.87 10.43
CA LYS A 26 19.63 4.48 10.10
C LYS A 26 18.59 3.47 10.60
N VAL A 27 17.31 3.80 10.45
CA VAL A 27 16.22 2.86 10.81
C VAL A 27 16.38 1.55 10.02
N LYS A 28 16.05 0.43 10.66
CA LYS A 28 16.11 -0.90 10.06
C LYS A 28 14.80 -1.37 9.43
N HIS A 29 13.70 -0.68 9.73
CA HIS A 29 12.37 -1.05 9.29
C HIS A 29 11.58 0.17 8.83
N ILE A 30 10.89 0.04 7.70
CA ILE A 30 9.81 0.92 7.25
C ILE A 30 8.54 0.08 7.18
N VAL A 31 7.46 0.58 7.75
CA VAL A 31 6.12 -0.01 7.62
C VAL A 31 5.26 0.92 6.76
N VAL A 32 4.74 0.40 5.66
CA VAL A 32 3.67 1.02 4.88
C VAL A 32 2.35 0.44 5.37
N LEU A 33 1.54 1.25 6.05
CA LEU A 33 0.28 0.80 6.65
C LEU A 33 -0.92 1.36 5.88
N GLY A 34 -1.68 0.45 5.25
CA GLY A 34 -3.03 0.72 4.76
C GLY A 34 -4.08 0.30 5.80
N HIS A 35 -5.34 0.63 5.55
CA HIS A 35 -6.44 0.25 6.44
C HIS A 35 -7.78 0.14 5.71
N ALA A 36 -8.69 -0.63 6.30
CA ALA A 36 -10.08 -0.75 5.85
C ALA A 36 -10.84 0.56 6.02
N GLY A 37 -11.70 0.88 5.05
CA GLY A 37 -12.55 2.08 5.09
C GLY A 37 -11.78 3.36 4.77
N CYS A 38 -10.71 3.28 3.99
CA CYS A 38 -9.91 4.44 3.64
C CYS A 38 -10.70 5.39 2.72
N SER A 39 -11.14 6.53 3.26
CA SER A 39 -11.94 7.52 2.52
C SER A 39 -11.21 8.07 1.28
N GLY A 40 -9.89 8.18 1.32
CA GLY A 40 -9.08 8.56 0.16
C GLY A 40 -9.10 7.52 -0.96
N ILE A 41 -9.01 6.23 -0.62
CA ILE A 41 -9.14 5.14 -1.59
C ILE A 41 -10.58 5.05 -2.12
N ASN A 42 -11.57 5.25 -1.26
CA ASN A 42 -12.97 5.32 -1.70
C ASN A 42 -13.21 6.47 -2.69
N ALA A 43 -12.63 7.64 -2.43
CA ALA A 43 -12.68 8.78 -3.35
C ALA A 43 -11.98 8.47 -4.69
N LEU A 44 -10.82 7.81 -4.65
CA LEU A 44 -10.13 7.34 -5.86
C LEU A 44 -10.98 6.34 -6.65
N ALA A 45 -11.58 5.36 -5.98
CA ALA A 45 -12.42 4.32 -6.58
C ALA A 45 -13.65 4.91 -7.27
N THR A 46 -14.42 5.70 -6.53
CA THR A 46 -15.74 6.21 -6.97
C THR A 46 -15.64 7.49 -7.80
N GLY A 47 -14.51 8.21 -7.75
CA GLY A 47 -14.41 9.57 -8.27
C GLY A 47 -15.20 10.59 -7.44
N ASN A 48 -15.88 10.15 -6.38
CA ASN A 48 -16.68 10.98 -5.51
C ASN A 48 -15.85 11.45 -4.33
N PHE A 49 -15.45 12.72 -4.36
CA PHE A 49 -14.89 13.42 -3.20
C PHE A 49 -16.00 13.89 -2.24
N GLN A 50 -16.92 12.99 -1.88
CA GLN A 50 -18.16 13.23 -1.11
C GLN A 50 -17.92 13.68 0.36
N VAL A 51 -17.08 14.68 0.56
CA VAL A 51 -16.98 15.42 1.81
C VAL A 51 -17.66 16.76 1.56
N THR A 52 -19.00 16.82 1.58
CA THR A 52 -19.83 18.05 1.52
C THR A 52 -19.81 18.89 0.21
N GLU A 53 -20.89 19.64 -0.03
CA GLU A 53 -21.30 20.30 -1.29
C GLU A 53 -20.38 21.44 -1.81
N HIS A 54 -19.16 21.58 -1.29
CA HIS A 54 -18.28 22.72 -1.57
C HIS A 54 -16.80 22.37 -1.54
N HIS A 55 -16.16 21.86 -2.60
CA HIS A 55 -14.69 21.77 -2.57
C HIS A 55 -13.97 22.00 -3.90
N ASP A 56 -13.23 23.10 -3.94
CA ASP A 56 -12.07 23.33 -4.80
C ASP A 56 -10.83 22.63 -4.19
N PHE A 57 -10.77 21.30 -4.24
CA PHE A 57 -9.58 20.57 -3.75
C PHE A 57 -8.36 20.82 -4.65
N GLN A 58 -7.32 21.48 -4.12
CA GLN A 58 -6.13 21.84 -4.90
C GLN A 58 -5.06 20.74 -4.97
N PHE A 59 -4.91 19.92 -3.93
CA PHE A 59 -3.81 18.94 -3.83
C PHE A 59 -4.26 17.47 -3.84
N VAL A 60 -5.45 17.19 -3.31
CA VAL A 60 -5.94 15.82 -3.11
C VAL A 60 -6.08 15.05 -4.44
N PRO A 61 -6.69 15.59 -5.51
CA PRO A 61 -6.83 14.87 -6.77
C PRO A 61 -5.47 14.46 -7.36
N HIS A 62 -4.47 15.36 -7.31
CA HIS A 62 -3.12 15.06 -7.78
C HIS A 62 -2.45 13.98 -6.93
N TRP A 63 -2.64 14.00 -5.61
CA TRP A 63 -2.10 12.98 -4.72
C TRP A 63 -2.70 11.60 -5.00
N LEU A 64 -4.02 11.51 -5.22
CA LEU A 64 -4.69 10.25 -5.50
C LEU A 64 -4.26 9.60 -6.82
N ASN A 65 -3.73 10.37 -7.77
CA ASN A 65 -3.20 9.83 -9.03
C ASN A 65 -2.09 8.79 -8.82
N ILE A 66 -1.41 8.79 -7.66
CA ILE A 66 -0.43 7.75 -7.29
C ILE A 66 -1.04 6.34 -7.40
N GLY A 67 -2.33 6.17 -7.08
CA GLY A 67 -3.03 4.88 -7.12
C GLY A 67 -3.88 4.66 -8.37
N LEU A 68 -3.87 5.55 -9.35
CA LEU A 68 -4.81 5.53 -10.47
C LEU A 68 -4.63 4.29 -11.37
N ASP A 69 -3.39 3.88 -11.63
CA ASP A 69 -3.12 2.68 -12.43
C ASP A 69 -3.64 1.42 -11.73
N ALA A 70 -3.40 1.30 -10.42
CA ALA A 70 -3.93 0.19 -9.63
C ALA A 70 -5.47 0.17 -9.62
N LYS A 71 -6.11 1.34 -9.53
CA LYS A 71 -7.58 1.46 -9.66
C LYS A 71 -8.04 0.94 -11.02
N ASN A 72 -7.45 1.44 -12.10
CA ASN A 72 -7.83 1.05 -13.47
C ASN A 72 -7.65 -0.46 -13.68
N GLU A 73 -6.55 -1.01 -13.16
CA GLU A 73 -6.26 -2.43 -13.23
C GLU A 73 -7.32 -3.26 -12.49
N ILE A 74 -7.60 -2.95 -11.23
CA ILE A 74 -8.57 -3.70 -10.41
C ILE A 74 -9.98 -3.59 -10.98
N PHE A 75 -10.42 -2.38 -11.34
CA PHE A 75 -11.78 -2.17 -11.82
C PHE A 75 -12.01 -2.71 -13.24
N GLY A 76 -10.97 -2.87 -14.05
CA GLY A 76 -11.05 -3.53 -15.36
C GLY A 76 -10.87 -5.05 -15.32
N GLN A 77 -10.20 -5.59 -14.29
CA GLN A 77 -9.86 -7.01 -14.22
C GLN A 77 -10.77 -7.84 -13.30
N PHE A 78 -11.49 -7.20 -12.38
CA PHE A 78 -12.31 -7.85 -11.34
C PHE A 78 -13.79 -7.40 -11.43
N GLU A 79 -14.34 -7.34 -12.64
CA GLU A 79 -15.73 -6.92 -12.86
C GLU A 79 -16.76 -7.78 -12.13
N SER A 80 -16.44 -9.06 -11.87
CA SER A 80 -17.29 -9.99 -11.13
C SER A 80 -17.34 -9.71 -9.63
N PHE A 81 -16.43 -8.90 -9.09
CA PHE A 81 -16.39 -8.56 -7.68
C PHE A 81 -17.34 -7.39 -7.40
N SER A 82 -17.96 -7.38 -6.23
CA SER A 82 -18.70 -6.22 -5.74
C SER A 82 -17.80 -4.98 -5.66
N GLU A 83 -18.41 -3.80 -5.61
CA GLU A 83 -17.67 -2.56 -5.47
C GLU A 83 -16.84 -2.53 -4.17
N ASN A 84 -17.40 -3.02 -3.06
CA ASN A 84 -16.70 -3.11 -1.78
C ASN A 84 -15.49 -4.05 -1.82
N GLU A 85 -15.59 -5.18 -2.52
CA GLU A 85 -14.46 -6.09 -2.71
C GLU A 85 -13.35 -5.45 -3.55
N ARG A 86 -13.71 -4.73 -4.62
CA ARG A 86 -12.75 -3.97 -5.44
C ARG A 86 -12.10 -2.82 -4.67
N ILE A 87 -12.85 -2.13 -3.81
CA ILE A 87 -12.31 -1.09 -2.92
C ILE A 87 -11.33 -1.71 -1.93
N LYS A 88 -11.67 -2.83 -1.29
CA LYS A 88 -10.77 -3.53 -0.36
C LYS A 88 -9.47 -3.97 -1.07
N LEU A 89 -9.57 -4.51 -2.29
CA LEU A 89 -8.40 -4.80 -3.12
C LEU A 89 -7.58 -3.54 -3.42
N LEU A 90 -8.23 -2.42 -3.71
CA LEU A 90 -7.55 -1.16 -4.00
C LEU A 90 -6.85 -0.57 -2.77
N GLU A 91 -7.41 -0.72 -1.57
CA GLU A 91 -6.75 -0.32 -0.32
C GLU A 91 -5.46 -1.11 -0.09
N GLN A 92 -5.51 -2.43 -0.29
CA GLN A 92 -4.34 -3.31 -0.20
C GLN A 92 -3.33 -3.01 -1.31
N ALA A 93 -3.79 -2.79 -2.54
CA ALA A 93 -2.94 -2.38 -3.65
C ALA A 93 -2.25 -1.04 -3.40
N GLY A 94 -2.90 -0.09 -2.71
CA GLY A 94 -2.29 1.18 -2.31
C GLY A 94 -1.05 1.01 -1.43
N VAL A 95 -1.05 -0.02 -0.56
CA VAL A 95 0.14 -0.41 0.22
C VAL A 95 1.25 -0.87 -0.71
N LEU A 96 0.94 -1.76 -1.64
CA LEU A 96 1.93 -2.34 -2.57
C LEU A 96 2.51 -1.28 -3.52
N VAL A 97 1.67 -0.38 -4.05
CA VAL A 97 2.09 0.77 -4.85
C VAL A 97 3.02 1.69 -4.04
N SER A 98 2.71 1.92 -2.76
CA SER A 98 3.56 2.75 -1.90
C SER A 98 4.90 2.07 -1.59
N MET A 99 4.92 0.76 -1.33
CA MET A 99 6.17 -0.01 -1.21
C MET A 99 7.00 0.05 -2.49
N GLN A 100 6.33 -0.07 -3.64
CA GLN A 100 6.93 0.04 -4.95
C GLN A 100 7.57 1.44 -5.17
N ASN A 101 6.87 2.50 -4.77
CA ASN A 101 7.38 3.86 -4.83
C ASN A 101 8.58 4.07 -3.88
N LEU A 102 8.61 3.45 -2.70
CA LEU A 102 9.79 3.48 -1.82
C LEU A 102 11.01 2.88 -2.51
N LEU A 103 10.85 1.78 -3.24
CA LEU A 103 11.96 1.14 -3.98
C LEU A 103 12.40 1.94 -5.22
N SER A 104 11.68 2.99 -5.61
CA SER A 104 12.13 3.93 -6.66
C SER A 104 13.25 4.86 -6.18
N PHE A 105 13.42 5.04 -4.87
CA PHE A 105 14.51 5.82 -4.30
C PHE A 105 15.81 4.99 -4.34
N PRO A 106 16.87 5.42 -5.05
CA PRO A 106 18.07 4.60 -5.23
C PRO A 106 18.74 4.15 -3.92
N TRP A 107 18.72 5.02 -2.90
CA TRP A 107 19.30 4.72 -1.58
C TRP A 107 18.44 3.78 -0.75
N ILE A 108 17.10 3.83 -0.85
CA ILE A 108 16.22 2.83 -0.23
C ILE A 108 16.44 1.48 -0.91
N LYS A 109 16.45 1.46 -2.24
CA LYS A 109 16.66 0.22 -3.00
C LYS A 109 17.99 -0.45 -2.64
N ALA A 110 19.07 0.33 -2.54
CA ALA A 110 20.38 -0.18 -2.15
C ALA A 110 20.39 -0.75 -0.71
N GLU A 111 19.85 -0.01 0.26
CA GLU A 111 19.77 -0.49 1.66
C GLU A 111 18.76 -1.65 1.84
N HIS A 112 17.76 -1.77 0.97
CA HIS A 112 16.89 -2.94 0.98
C HIS A 112 17.59 -4.18 0.42
N HIS A 113 18.28 -4.03 -0.72
CA HIS A 113 18.96 -5.14 -1.41
C HIS A 113 20.14 -5.71 -0.60
N ASN A 114 20.83 -4.91 0.19
CA ASN A 114 21.92 -5.39 1.04
C ASN A 114 21.45 -5.96 2.39
N GLY A 115 20.14 -5.99 2.64
CA GLY A 115 19.56 -6.52 3.88
C GLY A 115 19.64 -5.56 5.09
N GLU A 116 20.04 -4.31 4.89
CA GLU A 116 20.18 -3.32 5.97
C GLU A 116 18.87 -2.60 6.32
N LEU A 117 17.88 -2.63 5.41
CA LEU A 117 16.57 -2.01 5.56
C LEU A 117 15.45 -2.96 5.12
N ASN A 118 14.50 -3.22 6.02
CA ASN A 118 13.31 -4.02 5.75
C ASN A 118 12.11 -3.12 5.47
N ILE A 119 11.33 -3.47 4.43
CA ILE A 119 10.09 -2.76 4.07
C ILE A 119 8.91 -3.71 4.23
N HIS A 120 8.01 -3.37 5.13
CA HIS A 120 6.83 -4.15 5.47
C HIS A 120 5.58 -3.48 4.89
N GLY A 121 4.71 -4.27 4.27
CA GLY A 121 3.38 -3.82 3.85
C GLY A 121 2.34 -4.36 4.79
N TRP A 122 1.70 -3.48 5.57
CA TRP A 122 0.67 -3.87 6.53
C TRP A 122 -0.69 -3.33 6.11
N TYR A 123 -1.74 -4.04 6.47
CA TYR A 123 -3.12 -3.64 6.27
C TYR A 123 -3.92 -3.89 7.55
N PHE A 124 -4.56 -2.85 8.07
CA PHE A 124 -5.40 -2.96 9.27
C PHE A 124 -6.88 -3.12 8.90
N ASP A 125 -7.45 -4.29 9.17
CA ASP A 125 -8.89 -4.53 9.03
C ASP A 125 -9.61 -3.96 10.26
N MET A 126 -10.15 -2.75 10.11
CA MET A 126 -10.85 -2.05 11.20
C MET A 126 -12.12 -2.76 11.67
N LYS A 127 -12.78 -3.56 10.81
CA LYS A 127 -14.01 -4.26 11.19
C LYS A 127 -13.68 -5.43 12.12
N LYS A 128 -12.58 -6.13 11.86
CA LYS A 128 -12.13 -7.28 12.64
C LYS A 128 -11.18 -6.90 13.78
N GLY A 129 -10.59 -5.72 13.73
CA GLY A 129 -9.53 -5.32 14.66
C GLY A 129 -8.22 -6.09 14.43
N GLU A 130 -7.97 -6.53 13.20
CA GLU A 130 -6.84 -7.38 12.84
C GLU A 130 -5.79 -6.64 12.02
N LEU A 131 -4.52 -6.90 12.32
CA LEU A 131 -3.39 -6.40 11.54
C LEU A 131 -2.89 -7.53 10.63
N LEU A 132 -2.83 -7.26 9.33
CA LEU A 132 -2.35 -8.18 8.32
C LEU A 132 -1.00 -7.69 7.76
N GLU A 133 -0.10 -8.61 7.42
CA GLU A 133 1.15 -8.34 6.71
C GLU A 133 1.13 -8.99 5.33
N TYR A 134 1.66 -8.27 4.34
CA TYR A 134 1.84 -8.76 2.99
C TYR A 134 2.98 -9.78 2.94
N ASN A 135 2.64 -11.02 2.63
CA ASN A 135 3.59 -12.10 2.39
C ASN A 135 4.05 -12.06 0.92
N ARG A 136 5.35 -11.87 0.70
CA ARG A 136 5.95 -11.74 -0.63
C ARG A 136 6.09 -13.05 -1.40
N VAL A 137 6.01 -14.19 -0.71
CA VAL A 137 6.08 -15.53 -1.31
C VAL A 137 4.70 -15.93 -1.81
N GLU A 138 3.68 -15.71 -0.99
CA GLU A 138 2.28 -16.06 -1.30
C GLU A 138 1.54 -14.95 -2.07
N GLY A 139 2.07 -13.73 -2.07
CA GLY A 139 1.47 -12.58 -2.75
C GLY A 139 0.12 -12.18 -2.17
N GLN A 140 -0.08 -12.35 -0.86
CA GLN A 140 -1.34 -12.08 -0.16
C GLN A 140 -1.09 -11.50 1.23
N PHE A 141 -2.11 -10.89 1.83
CA PHE A 141 -2.07 -10.38 3.20
C PHE A 141 -2.54 -11.46 4.18
N PHE A 142 -1.76 -11.73 5.23
CA PHE A 142 -2.08 -12.69 6.29
C PHE A 142 -2.02 -12.04 7.67
N PRO A 143 -2.78 -12.54 8.67
CA PRO A 143 -2.67 -12.02 10.04
C PRO A 143 -1.23 -11.98 10.54
N LEU A 144 -0.80 -10.81 11.01
CA LEU A 144 0.53 -10.61 11.57
C LEU A 144 0.62 -11.42 12.87
N ARG A 145 1.47 -12.46 12.87
CA ARG A 145 1.73 -13.30 14.04
C ARG A 145 3.08 -12.92 14.66
N PRO A 146 3.20 -12.86 16.01
CA PRO A 146 4.43 -12.41 16.68
C PRO A 146 5.70 -13.26 16.45
N GLU A 147 5.61 -14.40 15.74
CA GLU A 147 6.66 -15.45 15.73
C GLU A 147 7.14 -15.86 14.33
N GLN A 148 7.29 -14.90 13.41
CA GLN A 148 8.02 -15.16 12.17
C GLN A 148 9.14 -14.13 11.99
N GLU A 149 10.32 -14.46 12.51
CA GLU A 149 11.55 -13.87 12.01
C GLU A 149 11.65 -14.25 10.53
N THR A 150 11.33 -13.31 9.65
CA THR A 150 11.60 -13.47 8.22
C THR A 150 13.13 -13.49 8.07
N THR A 151 13.67 -14.61 7.62
CA THR A 151 15.11 -14.68 7.41
C THR A 151 15.49 -13.73 6.26
N PRO A 152 16.66 -13.07 6.30
CA PRO A 152 17.10 -12.15 5.24
C PRO A 152 17.08 -12.76 3.83
N GLN A 153 17.14 -14.10 3.74
CA GLN A 153 17.15 -14.86 2.49
C GLN A 153 15.77 -15.07 1.85
N ASP A 154 14.67 -14.94 2.60
CA ASP A 154 13.32 -14.99 2.04
C ASP A 154 12.93 -13.66 1.38
N ALA A 155 13.52 -12.55 1.84
CA ALA A 155 13.30 -11.20 1.31
C ALA A 155 13.98 -10.95 -0.07
N LEU A 156 14.97 -11.76 -0.43
CA LEU A 156 15.90 -11.53 -1.54
C LEU A 156 15.63 -12.38 -2.79
N LYS A 157 14.71 -13.35 -2.75
CA LYS A 157 14.52 -14.31 -3.87
C LYS A 157 13.46 -13.94 -4.90
N ASN A 158 12.61 -12.95 -4.62
CA ASN A 158 11.62 -12.45 -5.59
C ASN A 158 12.09 -11.09 -6.13
N GLU A 159 13.22 -11.11 -6.84
CA GLU A 159 13.67 -9.99 -7.66
C GLU A 159 12.73 -9.84 -8.86
N THR A 160 11.69 -9.05 -8.67
CA THR A 160 11.15 -8.01 -9.58
C THR A 160 9.87 -7.53 -8.92
N VAL A 161 9.94 -6.43 -8.17
CA VAL A 161 9.19 -5.17 -8.39
C VAL A 161 7.83 -5.30 -9.13
N GLN A 162 7.03 -6.30 -8.75
CA GLN A 162 5.72 -6.62 -9.30
C GLN A 162 4.79 -7.08 -8.17
N TYR A 163 4.92 -6.46 -6.98
CA TYR A 163 4.04 -6.74 -5.84
C TYR A 163 2.57 -6.69 -6.24
N LEU A 164 2.20 -5.66 -7.01
CA LEU A 164 0.83 -5.46 -7.46
C LEU A 164 0.39 -6.56 -8.44
N GLU A 165 1.15 -6.81 -9.51
CA GLU A 165 0.79 -7.83 -10.51
C GLU A 165 0.70 -9.23 -9.88
N PHE A 166 1.64 -9.58 -8.99
CA PHE A 166 1.64 -10.87 -8.30
C PHE A 166 0.44 -10.99 -7.35
N PHE A 167 0.16 -9.92 -6.58
CA PHE A 167 -1.00 -9.83 -5.72
C PHE A 167 -2.32 -9.97 -6.49
N LEU A 168 -2.48 -9.24 -7.60
CA LEU A 168 -3.68 -9.32 -8.43
C LEU A 168 -3.81 -10.67 -9.14
N GLY A 169 -2.70 -11.26 -9.57
CA GLY A 169 -2.66 -12.61 -10.13
C GLY A 169 -3.15 -13.67 -9.13
N ASN A 170 -2.71 -13.59 -7.87
CA ASN A 170 -3.18 -14.50 -6.82
C ASN A 170 -4.60 -14.18 -6.37
N ALA A 171 -5.00 -12.90 -6.41
CA ALA A 171 -6.36 -12.49 -6.12
C ALA A 171 -7.38 -13.06 -7.13
N LYS A 172 -7.00 -13.21 -8.40
CA LYS A 172 -7.87 -13.87 -9.39
C LYS A 172 -8.01 -15.37 -9.16
N LYS A 173 -6.93 -16.04 -8.74
CA LYS A 173 -6.90 -17.50 -8.54
C LYS A 173 -7.59 -17.94 -7.27
N GLY A 174 -7.41 -17.18 -6.19
CA GLY A 174 -7.96 -17.47 -4.88
C GLY A 174 -9.39 -16.98 -4.71
N GLY A 175 -10.21 -16.98 -5.76
CA GLY A 175 -11.62 -16.58 -5.71
C GLY A 175 -12.26 -17.15 -4.44
N GLU A 176 -12.76 -16.25 -3.58
CA GLU A 176 -13.25 -16.47 -2.21
C GLU A 176 -12.18 -16.44 -1.09
N HIS A 177 -11.02 -17.10 -1.18
CA HIS A 177 -10.03 -17.18 -0.07
C HIS A 177 -9.29 -15.89 0.31
N ILE A 178 -9.35 -14.81 -0.48
CA ILE A 178 -8.83 -13.48 -0.08
C ILE A 178 -9.77 -12.82 0.94
N PHE A 179 -11.03 -13.27 0.98
CA PHE A 179 -12.12 -12.69 1.76
C PHE A 179 -12.65 -13.62 2.86
N LEU A 180 -12.25 -14.89 2.89
CA LEU A 180 -12.58 -15.86 3.94
C LEU A 180 -11.38 -15.93 4.90
N ASP A 181 -11.42 -15.60 6.19
CA ASP A 181 -12.47 -15.56 7.22
C ASP A 181 -13.43 -14.35 7.09
N SER A 182 -14.72 -14.33 7.43
CA SER A 182 -15.64 -15.31 8.00
C SER A 182 -17.00 -14.60 8.17
N ASP A 183 -18.02 -14.98 7.42
CA ASP A 183 -19.45 -14.83 7.82
C ASP A 183 -19.82 -15.89 8.89
N GLN A 184 -18.96 -16.04 9.90
CA GLN A 184 -19.15 -17.00 11.00
C GLN A 184 -18.74 -16.30 12.30
N GLY A 185 -19.71 -15.64 12.95
CA GLY A 185 -19.56 -14.95 14.23
C GLY A 185 -20.65 -13.93 14.48
#